data_AF-A0AAN6VP88-F1
#
_entry.id   AF-A0AAN6VP88-F1
#
_cell.length_a   1.000
_cell.length_b   1.000
_cell.length_c   1.000
_cell.angle_alpha   90.00
_cell.angle_beta   90.00
_cell.angle_gamma   90.00
#
_symmetry.space_group_name_H-M   'P 1'
#
loop_
_entity.id
_entity.type
_entity.pdbx_description
1 polymer ?
#
loop_
_entity_poly.entity_id
_entity_poly.type
_entity_poly.pdbx_seq_one_letter_code
_entity_poly.pdbx_strand_id
1 'polypeptide(L)'
;MGLITSLRGFKVPIAVLDRFLVSNGVEETWGSPPSLFRIPGSNASPLDPQSAFLRSRLAAESQVRIFIPYRRGEPESAYAYVAYAFVMVFGQRHIDLAAELPDQAPPGFVELRREVLGYAQEGEEASLQAAGMQGEDAASSFFILLTETREMPLERPWVRESDVRCDHCAAFFENWSALQEHRGEAHGVVVGKSLPDDL
;
A
#
# COMPACT_ATOMS: atom_id res chain seq x y z
N MET A 1 2.61 -14.94 -1.14
CA MET A 1 3.20 -14.74 0.22
C MET A 1 2.60 -13.53 0.93
N GLY A 2 1.82 -13.68 2.01
CA GLY A 2 1.18 -12.52 2.66
C GLY A 2 2.18 -11.42 3.07
N LEU A 3 1.87 -10.16 2.75
CA LEU A 3 2.61 -9.00 3.22
C LEU A 3 1.87 -8.43 4.44
N ILE A 4 2.58 -8.31 5.56
CA ILE A 4 2.03 -7.72 6.78
C ILE A 4 2.40 -6.23 6.75
N THR A 5 1.42 -5.36 6.94
CA THR A 5 1.65 -3.92 7.02
C THR A 5 1.27 -3.42 8.41
N SER A 6 2.25 -2.87 9.12
CA SER A 6 2.04 -2.13 10.36
C SER A 6 1.94 -0.65 10.02
N LEU A 7 0.91 0.06 10.48
CA LEU A 7 0.71 1.45 10.09
C LEU A 7 0.10 2.31 11.21
N ARG A 8 0.33 3.62 11.09
CA ARG A 8 -0.32 4.69 11.86
C ARG A 8 -1.20 5.52 10.94
N GLY A 9 -2.44 5.73 11.37
CA GLY A 9 -3.40 6.52 10.61
C GLY A 9 -4.83 6.34 11.09
N PHE A 10 -5.79 6.39 10.16
CA PHE A 10 -7.20 6.16 10.45
C PHE A 10 -7.83 5.14 9.51
N LYS A 11 -8.84 4.45 10.05
CA LYS A 11 -9.71 3.53 9.32
C LYS A 11 -10.91 4.30 8.76
N VAL A 12 -11.37 3.95 7.57
CA VAL A 12 -12.51 4.58 6.89
C VAL A 12 -13.30 3.55 6.08
N PRO A 13 -14.65 3.62 6.03
CA PRO A 13 -15.42 2.78 5.12
C PRO A 13 -15.08 3.09 3.66
N ILE A 14 -14.96 2.06 2.82
CA ILE A 14 -14.55 2.24 1.42
C ILE A 14 -15.53 3.14 0.67
N ALA A 15 -16.84 2.93 0.86
CA ALA A 15 -17.86 3.78 0.24
C ALA A 15 -17.71 5.28 0.60
N VAL A 16 -17.29 5.60 1.83
CA VAL A 16 -17.06 6.99 2.27
C VAL A 16 -15.81 7.55 1.60
N LEU A 17 -14.73 6.77 1.57
CA LEU A 17 -13.48 7.15 0.88
C LEU A 17 -13.70 7.37 -0.61
N ASP A 18 -14.44 6.48 -1.27
CA ASP A 18 -14.70 6.55 -2.71
C ASP A 18 -15.55 7.77 -3.06
N ARG A 19 -16.60 8.09 -2.28
CA ARG A 19 -17.36 9.34 -2.44
C ARG A 19 -16.48 10.58 -2.30
N PHE A 20 -15.57 10.58 -1.32
CA PHE A 20 -14.61 11.66 -1.13
C PHE A 20 -13.69 11.83 -2.35
N LEU A 21 -13.13 10.73 -2.87
CA LEU A 21 -12.24 10.75 -4.04
C LEU A 21 -12.97 11.25 -5.30
N VAL A 22 -14.15 10.68 -5.58
CA VAL A 22 -14.95 11.03 -6.77
C VAL A 22 -15.37 12.49 -6.75
N SER A 23 -15.77 13.01 -5.58
CA SER A 23 -16.16 14.41 -5.42
C SER A 23 -15.00 15.40 -5.66
N ASN A 24 -13.77 14.92 -5.59
CA ASN A 24 -12.56 15.68 -5.88
C ASN A 24 -11.96 15.37 -7.27
N GLY A 25 -12.70 14.65 -8.13
CA GLY A 25 -12.27 14.34 -9.49
C GLY A 25 -11.21 13.23 -9.58
N VAL A 26 -11.08 12.41 -8.54
CA VAL A 26 -10.18 11.25 -8.49
C VAL A 26 -11.00 9.97 -8.63
N GLU A 27 -10.45 8.99 -9.35
CA GLU A 27 -11.09 7.68 -9.50
C GLU A 27 -11.23 6.96 -8.16
N GLU A 28 -12.38 6.33 -7.95
CA GLU A 28 -12.65 5.52 -6.76
C GLU A 28 -11.72 4.31 -6.66
N THR A 29 -11.62 3.73 -5.47
CA THR A 29 -10.76 2.56 -5.22
C THR A 29 -11.41 1.26 -5.67
N TRP A 30 -12.75 1.22 -5.81
CA TRP A 30 -13.52 0.00 -6.11
C TRP A 30 -13.23 -1.14 -5.13
N GLY A 31 -12.88 -0.81 -3.88
CA GLY A 31 -12.42 -1.79 -2.90
C GLY A 31 -11.11 -2.50 -3.25
N SER A 32 -10.43 -2.06 -4.31
CA SER A 32 -9.22 -2.68 -4.81
C SER A 32 -7.98 -2.01 -4.22
N PRO A 33 -7.03 -2.77 -3.66
CA PRO A 33 -5.83 -2.19 -3.07
C PRO A 33 -5.00 -1.43 -4.13
N PRO A 34 -4.48 -0.23 -3.81
CA PRO A 34 -3.63 0.54 -4.72
C PRO A 34 -2.40 -0.25 -5.17
N SER A 35 -1.89 0.08 -6.36
CA SER A 35 -0.68 -0.58 -6.88
C SER A 35 0.55 -0.17 -6.10
N LEU A 36 0.97 -1.01 -5.15
CA LEU A 36 2.13 -0.71 -4.31
C LEU A 36 3.46 -0.72 -5.08
N PHE A 37 3.54 -1.54 -6.13
CA PHE A 37 4.76 -1.75 -6.90
C PHE A 37 4.67 -1.12 -8.29
N ARG A 38 5.78 -0.56 -8.75
CA ARG A 38 6.00 -0.24 -10.16
C ARG A 38 6.08 -1.57 -10.94
N ILE A 39 5.45 -1.62 -12.11
CA ILE A 39 5.61 -2.76 -13.02
C ILE A 39 7.08 -2.77 -13.50
N PRO A 40 7.85 -3.84 -13.28
CA PRO A 40 9.23 -3.92 -13.77
C PRO A 40 9.29 -3.63 -15.27
N GLY A 41 10.19 -2.73 -15.69
CA GLY A 41 10.33 -2.30 -17.10
C GLY A 41 9.34 -1.21 -17.55
N SER A 42 8.42 -0.77 -16.69
CA SER A 42 7.55 0.38 -16.97
C SER A 42 8.19 1.68 -16.47
N ASN A 43 8.23 2.70 -17.33
CA ASN A 43 8.56 4.08 -16.95
C ASN A 43 7.40 4.81 -16.26
N ALA A 44 6.24 4.16 -16.12
CA ALA A 44 5.12 4.73 -15.39
C ALA A 44 5.43 4.79 -13.89
N SER A 45 5.08 5.91 -13.24
CA SER A 45 5.01 5.95 -11.78
C SER A 45 4.07 4.86 -11.25
N PRO A 46 4.26 4.37 -10.02
CA PRO A 46 3.27 3.53 -9.36
C PRO A 46 1.88 4.16 -9.52
N LEU A 47 0.94 3.37 -10.03
CA LEU A 47 -0.46 3.78 -10.19
C LEU A 47 -1.11 3.84 -8.81
N ASP A 48 -0.94 4.98 -8.15
CA ASP A 48 -1.65 5.31 -6.91
C ASP A 48 -2.11 6.79 -6.96
N PRO A 49 -2.97 7.15 -7.95
CA PRO A 49 -3.48 8.51 -8.08
C PRO A 49 -4.28 8.92 -6.85
N GLN A 50 -4.93 7.99 -6.16
CA GLN A 50 -5.65 8.23 -4.92
C GLN A 50 -4.70 8.69 -3.80
N SER A 51 -3.63 7.95 -3.50
CA SER A 51 -2.67 8.39 -2.49
C SER A 51 -1.87 9.61 -2.93
N ALA A 52 -1.61 9.78 -4.23
CA ALA A 52 -1.00 11.02 -4.75
C ALA A 52 -1.89 12.25 -4.48
N PHE A 53 -3.20 12.11 -4.69
CA PHE A 53 -4.17 13.15 -4.35
C PHE A 53 -4.17 13.44 -2.85
N LEU A 54 -4.23 12.42 -1.98
CA LEU A 54 -4.19 12.64 -0.53
C LEU A 54 -2.93 13.37 -0.09
N ARG A 55 -1.77 13.03 -0.67
CA ARG A 55 -0.52 13.74 -0.39
C ARG A 55 -0.55 15.20 -0.83
N SER A 56 -1.21 15.50 -1.95
CA SER A 56 -1.37 16.89 -2.43
C SER A 56 -2.25 17.76 -1.54
N ARG A 57 -3.11 17.14 -0.71
CA ARG A 57 -3.94 17.84 0.28
C ARG A 57 -3.19 18.17 1.57
N LEU A 58 -1.99 17.62 1.75
CA LEU A 58 -1.15 17.81 2.91
C LEU A 58 0.08 18.65 2.55
N ALA A 59 0.84 19.06 3.57
CA ALA A 59 2.11 19.75 3.36
C ALA A 59 3.06 18.90 2.48
N ALA A 60 3.97 19.60 1.78
CA ALA A 60 5.00 18.96 0.97
C ALA A 60 5.77 17.92 1.81
N GLU A 61 6.06 16.76 1.22
CA GLU A 61 6.75 15.60 1.82
C GLU A 61 5.90 14.62 2.65
N SER A 62 4.56 14.71 2.60
CA SER A 62 3.72 13.70 3.28
C SER A 62 3.86 12.30 2.64
N GLN A 63 4.07 11.27 3.47
CA GLN A 63 4.12 9.87 3.08
C GLN A 63 2.74 9.20 3.09
N VAL A 64 1.66 9.98 2.89
CA VAL A 64 0.31 9.44 3.05
C VAL A 64 -0.04 8.42 1.98
N ARG A 65 -0.65 7.31 2.44
CA ARG A 65 -1.01 6.18 1.58
C ARG A 65 -2.29 5.48 2.01
N ILE A 66 -3.00 4.94 1.02
CA ILE A 66 -4.19 4.12 1.21
C ILE A 66 -3.79 2.64 1.23
N PHE A 67 -4.29 1.91 2.23
CA PHE A 67 -4.19 0.46 2.34
C PHE A 67 -5.59 -0.14 2.40
N ILE A 68 -5.85 -1.12 1.54
CA ILE A 68 -7.07 -1.91 1.58
C ILE A 68 -6.64 -3.36 1.85
N PRO A 69 -7.01 -3.95 3.00
CA PRO A 69 -6.74 -5.35 3.26
C PRO A 69 -7.34 -6.20 2.15
N TYR A 70 -6.54 -7.13 1.67
CA TYR A 70 -6.95 -8.09 0.66
C TYR A 70 -6.35 -9.43 1.03
N ARG A 71 -7.14 -10.50 0.89
CA ARG A 71 -6.69 -11.88 1.01
C ARG A 71 -7.50 -12.73 0.04
N ARG A 72 -6.81 -13.51 -0.79
CA ARG A 72 -7.44 -14.42 -1.74
C ARG A 72 -8.34 -15.41 -1.00
N GLY A 73 -9.57 -15.53 -1.47
CA GLY A 73 -10.57 -16.44 -0.90
C GLY A 73 -11.32 -15.89 0.31
N GLU A 74 -10.98 -14.69 0.79
CA GLU A 74 -11.76 -13.98 1.79
C GLU A 74 -12.68 -12.93 1.14
N PRO A 75 -13.78 -12.53 1.82
CA PRO A 75 -14.57 -11.39 1.40
C PRO A 75 -13.72 -10.11 1.29
N GLU A 76 -14.10 -9.23 0.37
CA GLU A 76 -13.49 -7.90 0.25
C GLU A 76 -13.62 -7.11 1.56
N SER A 77 -12.58 -6.34 1.88
CA SER A 77 -12.63 -5.47 3.05
C SER A 77 -13.72 -4.41 2.88
N ALA A 78 -14.55 -4.20 3.89
CA ALA A 78 -15.47 -3.06 3.91
C ALA A 78 -14.76 -1.72 4.24
N TYR A 79 -13.47 -1.79 4.59
CA TYR A 79 -12.71 -0.67 5.12
C TYR A 79 -11.36 -0.49 4.42
N ALA A 80 -11.02 0.77 4.20
CA ALA A 80 -9.69 1.20 3.84
C ALA A 80 -9.01 1.86 5.05
N TYR A 81 -7.70 2.01 4.96
CA TYR A 81 -6.86 2.64 5.97
C TYR A 81 -6.02 3.71 5.29
N VAL A 82 -6.15 4.94 5.76
CA VAL A 82 -5.31 6.05 5.30
C VAL A 82 -4.21 6.19 6.34
N ALA A 83 -2.98 5.91 5.93
CA ALA A 83 -1.80 5.90 6.78
C ALA A 83 -0.92 7.12 6.50
N TYR A 84 -0.30 7.69 7.53
CA TYR A 84 0.78 8.68 7.38
C TYR A 84 2.17 8.10 7.68
N ALA A 85 2.23 6.98 8.38
CA ALA A 85 3.45 6.21 8.59
C ALA A 85 3.10 4.72 8.49
N PHE A 86 3.96 3.94 7.84
CA PHE A 86 3.73 2.51 7.64
C PHE A 86 5.05 1.76 7.44
N VAL A 87 5.05 0.49 7.84
CA VAL A 87 6.15 -0.46 7.67
C VAL A 87 5.59 -1.76 7.14
N MET A 88 6.19 -2.25 6.05
CA MET A 88 5.81 -3.51 5.42
C MET A 88 6.80 -4.62 5.83
N VAL A 89 6.27 -5.78 6.24
CA VAL A 89 7.01 -6.94 6.75
C VAL A 89 6.62 -8.19 5.95
N PHE A 90 7.59 -8.77 5.26
CA PHE A 90 7.39 -9.99 4.44
C PHE A 90 7.62 -11.30 5.21
N GLY A 91 8.23 -11.25 6.38
CA GLY A 91 8.49 -12.44 7.21
C GLY A 91 8.85 -12.07 8.64
N GLN A 92 9.97 -11.37 8.82
CA GLN A 92 10.37 -10.81 10.12
C GLN A 92 11.14 -9.51 9.92
N ARG A 93 10.91 -8.54 10.81
CA ARG A 93 11.64 -7.27 10.90
C ARG A 93 11.55 -6.76 12.33
N HIS A 94 12.66 -6.25 12.87
CA HIS A 94 12.62 -5.44 14.08
C HIS A 94 12.19 -4.04 13.70
N ILE A 95 11.15 -3.51 14.36
CA ILE A 95 10.58 -2.19 14.07
C ILE A 95 10.78 -1.31 15.30
N ASP A 96 11.44 -0.17 15.14
CA ASP A 96 11.46 0.89 16.14
C ASP A 96 10.18 1.72 16.00
N LEU A 97 9.20 1.47 16.88
CA LEU A 97 7.91 2.15 16.83
C LEU A 97 8.04 3.68 16.96
N ALA A 98 9.00 4.17 17.74
CA ALA A 98 9.14 5.61 17.96
C ALA A 98 9.73 6.33 16.73
N ALA A 99 10.66 5.67 16.03
CA ALA A 99 11.31 6.23 14.85
C ALA A 99 10.50 6.01 13.56
N GLU A 100 9.92 4.82 13.38
CA GLU A 100 9.31 4.40 12.11
C GLU A 100 7.79 4.60 12.08
N LEU A 101 7.13 4.62 13.24
CA LEU A 101 5.67 4.67 13.36
C LEU A 101 5.23 5.69 14.44
N PRO A 102 5.58 6.98 14.25
CA PRO A 102 5.34 8.02 15.24
C PRO A 102 3.85 8.09 15.63
N ASP A 103 3.60 8.30 16.92
CA ASP A 103 2.24 8.37 17.48
C ASP A 103 1.51 9.67 17.13
N GLN A 104 2.25 10.70 16.73
CA GLN A 104 1.69 12.01 16.39
C GLN A 104 1.44 12.10 14.89
N ALA A 105 0.18 12.38 14.54
CA ALA A 105 -0.21 12.62 13.16
C ALA A 105 0.43 13.92 12.64
N PRO A 106 0.86 13.96 11.36
CA PRO A 106 1.44 15.17 10.79
C PRO A 106 0.41 16.30 10.66
N PRO A 107 0.85 17.56 10.58
CA PRO A 107 -0.04 18.70 10.39
C PRO A 107 -0.98 18.51 9.19
N GLY A 108 -2.26 18.83 9.37
CA GLY A 108 -3.28 18.69 8.32
C GLY A 108 -3.89 17.28 8.22
N PHE A 109 -3.32 16.26 8.86
CA PHE A 109 -3.84 14.90 8.75
C PHE A 109 -5.16 14.69 9.51
N VAL A 110 -5.32 15.36 10.65
CA VAL A 110 -6.58 15.35 11.40
C VAL A 110 -7.67 16.06 10.61
N GLU A 111 -7.35 17.15 9.93
CA GLU A 111 -8.25 17.89 9.05
C GLU A 111 -8.64 17.04 7.83
N LEU A 112 -7.67 16.38 7.19
CA LEU A 112 -7.93 15.44 6.10
C LEU A 112 -8.89 14.33 6.55
N ARG A 113 -8.69 13.77 7.73
CA ARG A 113 -9.59 12.77 8.30
C ARG A 113 -11.00 13.31 8.49
N ARG A 114 -11.15 14.50 9.09
CA ARG A 114 -12.47 15.14 9.27
C ARG A 114 -13.15 15.37 7.92
N GLU A 115 -12.39 15.80 6.91
CA GLU A 115 -12.91 16.01 5.56
C GLU A 115 -13.40 14.71 4.92
N VAL A 116 -12.58 13.65 4.94
CA VAL A 116 -12.96 12.34 4.38
C VAL A 116 -14.22 11.80 5.08
N LEU A 117 -14.27 11.83 6.41
CA LEU A 117 -15.42 11.34 7.17
C LEU A 117 -16.67 12.22 6.98
N GLY A 118 -16.52 13.47 6.54
CA GLY A 118 -17.63 14.35 6.19
C GLY A 118 -18.46 13.89 4.98
N TYR A 119 -17.99 12.91 4.22
CA TYR A 119 -18.72 12.29 3.11
C TYR A 119 -19.58 11.07 3.51
N ALA A 120 -19.67 10.80 4.82
CA ALA A 120 -20.60 9.81 5.34
C ALA A 120 -22.06 10.25 5.14
N GLN A 121 -22.93 9.32 4.76
CA GLN A 121 -24.36 9.56 4.61
C GLN A 121 -25.11 9.44 5.94
N GLU A 122 -26.33 10.00 5.99
CA GLU A 122 -27.24 9.81 7.10
C GLU A 122 -27.45 8.31 7.38
N GLY A 123 -27.19 7.89 8.62
CA GLY A 123 -27.24 6.48 9.04
C GLY A 123 -25.89 5.76 9.09
N GLU A 124 -24.84 6.27 8.43
CA GLU A 124 -23.48 5.71 8.52
C GLU A 124 -22.73 6.20 9.78
N GLU A 125 -23.18 7.28 10.42
CA GLU A 125 -22.58 7.84 11.63
C GLU A 125 -22.52 6.85 12.80
N ALA A 126 -23.60 6.08 12.99
CA ALA A 126 -23.65 5.03 14.02
C ALA A 126 -22.63 3.92 13.73
N SER A 127 -22.42 3.58 12.45
CA SER A 127 -21.42 2.61 12.03
C SER A 127 -19.99 3.13 12.22
N LEU A 128 -19.74 4.41 11.93
CA LEU A 128 -18.45 5.06 12.20
C LEU A 128 -18.13 5.07 13.71
N GLN A 129 -19.13 5.37 14.54
CA GLN A 129 -18.99 5.34 16.00
C GLN A 129 -18.71 3.94 16.52
N ALA A 130 -19.48 2.94 16.09
CA ALA A 130 -19.29 1.54 16.48
C ALA A 130 -17.94 0.98 16.03
N ALA A 131 -17.41 1.46 14.90
CA ALA A 131 -16.10 1.06 14.39
C ALA A 131 -14.91 1.77 15.08
N GLY A 132 -15.16 2.56 16.14
CA GLY A 132 -14.12 3.30 16.86
C GLY A 132 -13.51 4.43 16.03
N MET A 133 -14.22 4.92 15.01
CA MET A 133 -13.75 5.99 14.11
C MET A 133 -14.21 7.38 14.58
N GLN A 134 -14.52 7.57 15.86
CA GLN A 134 -14.85 8.88 16.43
C GLN A 134 -13.83 9.25 17.50
N GLY A 135 -13.55 10.56 17.62
CA GLY A 135 -12.48 11.09 18.46
C GLY A 135 -11.29 11.61 17.66
N GLU A 136 -10.53 12.53 18.25
CA GLU A 136 -9.32 13.11 17.63
C GLU A 136 -8.17 12.10 17.62
N ASP A 137 -8.04 11.29 18.67
CA ASP A 137 -7.02 10.23 18.81
C ASP A 137 -7.17 9.11 17.78
N ALA A 138 -8.35 8.98 17.16
CA ALA A 138 -8.59 8.01 16.10
C ALA A 138 -7.88 8.37 14.77
N ALA A 139 -7.24 9.54 14.68
CA ALA A 139 -6.39 9.91 13.56
C ALA A 139 -4.99 9.27 13.60
N SER A 140 -4.54 8.83 14.77
CA SER A 140 -3.19 8.26 14.99
C SER A 140 -3.22 6.82 15.50
N SER A 141 -4.31 6.11 15.22
CA SER A 141 -4.47 4.71 15.62
C SER A 141 -3.44 3.80 14.93
N PHE A 142 -2.98 2.80 15.67
CA PHE A 142 -2.07 1.78 15.17
C PHE A 142 -2.85 0.58 14.64
N PHE A 143 -2.51 0.13 13.43
CA PHE A 143 -3.13 -1.02 12.79
C PHE A 143 -2.08 -2.00 12.28
N ILE A 144 -2.40 -3.29 12.34
CA ILE A 144 -1.64 -4.35 11.68
C ILE A 144 -2.58 -5.00 10.67
N LEU A 145 -2.24 -4.93 9.40
CA LEU A 145 -3.05 -5.40 8.29
C LEU A 145 -2.35 -6.56 7.58
N LEU A 146 -3.12 -7.55 7.15
CA LEU A 146 -2.69 -8.44 6.09
C LEU A 146 -3.08 -7.80 4.75
N THR A 147 -2.09 -7.36 4.02
CA THR A 147 -2.22 -6.88 2.65
C THR A 147 -1.62 -7.98 1.78
N GLU A 148 -2.41 -8.91 1.24
CA GLU A 148 -1.80 -10.01 0.49
C GLU A 148 -1.01 -9.54 -0.72
N THR A 149 -0.03 -10.38 -1.03
CA THR A 149 0.74 -10.42 -2.26
C THR A 149 -0.19 -10.36 -3.44
N ARG A 150 0.01 -9.36 -4.28
CA ARG A 150 -0.23 -9.58 -5.70
C ARG A 150 0.47 -10.87 -6.09
N GLU A 151 -0.18 -11.65 -6.95
CA GLU A 151 0.56 -12.49 -7.87
C GLU A 151 1.66 -11.59 -8.42
N MET A 152 2.92 -11.90 -8.07
CA MET A 152 4.03 -11.40 -8.87
C MET A 152 3.63 -11.70 -10.31
N PRO A 153 3.95 -10.87 -11.32
CA PRO A 153 3.63 -11.17 -12.72
C PRO A 153 4.04 -12.59 -13.16
N LEU A 154 4.94 -13.23 -12.40
CA LEU A 154 5.40 -14.62 -12.45
C LEU A 154 4.35 -15.69 -12.05
N GLU A 155 3.30 -15.36 -11.29
CA GLU A 155 2.28 -16.31 -10.79
C GLU A 155 1.04 -16.38 -11.69
N ARG A 156 1.05 -15.73 -12.87
CA ARG A 156 -0.01 -15.96 -13.86
C ARG A 156 0.15 -17.38 -14.43
N PRO A 157 -0.91 -18.20 -14.50
CA PRO A 157 -0.86 -19.55 -15.09
C PRO A 157 -0.55 -19.58 -16.60
N TRP A 158 -0.36 -18.42 -17.23
CA TRP A 158 0.04 -18.26 -18.63
C TRP A 158 1.53 -17.94 -18.82
N VAL A 159 2.27 -17.66 -17.74
CA VAL A 159 3.72 -17.62 -17.75
C VAL A 159 4.15 -19.00 -17.30
N ARG A 160 4.63 -19.83 -18.24
CA ARG A 160 5.25 -21.10 -17.85
C ARG A 160 6.39 -20.75 -16.89
N GLU A 161 6.62 -21.57 -15.87
CA GLU A 161 7.77 -21.45 -14.95
C GLU A 161 9.13 -21.34 -15.70
N SER A 162 9.17 -21.55 -17.02
CA SER A 162 10.31 -21.41 -17.94
C SER A 162 10.63 -20.00 -18.47
N ASP A 163 9.82 -18.96 -18.19
CA ASP A 163 9.96 -17.67 -18.90
C ASP A 163 10.66 -16.57 -18.08
N VAL A 164 11.46 -16.94 -17.08
CA VAL A 164 12.29 -15.98 -16.34
C VAL A 164 13.43 -15.52 -17.25
N ARG A 165 13.33 -14.29 -17.78
CA ARG A 165 14.27 -13.76 -18.79
C ARG A 165 15.24 -12.74 -18.19
N CYS A 166 16.51 -12.85 -18.56
CA CYS A 166 17.49 -11.80 -18.30
C CYS A 166 17.24 -10.59 -19.21
N ASP A 167 17.10 -9.42 -18.62
CA ASP A 167 16.94 -8.13 -19.28
C ASP A 167 18.18 -7.66 -20.04
N HIS A 168 19.37 -8.13 -19.65
CA HIS A 168 20.63 -7.75 -20.30
C HIS A 168 20.96 -8.60 -21.54
N CYS A 169 20.72 -9.92 -21.49
CA CYS A 169 21.14 -10.84 -22.54
C CYS A 169 20.02 -11.72 -23.11
N ALA A 170 18.78 -11.52 -22.66
CA ALA A 170 17.61 -12.29 -23.09
C ALA A 170 17.63 -13.80 -22.79
N ALA A 171 18.60 -14.31 -22.02
CA ALA A 171 18.66 -15.72 -21.62
C ALA A 171 17.46 -16.11 -20.73
N PHE A 172 17.05 -17.37 -20.81
CA PHE A 172 15.91 -17.94 -20.09
C PHE A 172 16.38 -18.82 -18.94
N PHE A 173 15.63 -18.81 -17.84
CA PHE A 173 15.94 -19.53 -16.61
C PHE A 173 14.70 -20.23 -16.06
N GLU A 174 14.92 -21.37 -15.41
CA GLU A 174 13.86 -22.19 -14.81
C GLU A 174 13.29 -21.58 -13.52
N ASN A 175 14.00 -20.65 -12.89
CA ASN A 175 13.55 -19.95 -11.70
C ASN A 175 14.29 -18.62 -11.50
N TRP A 176 13.75 -17.78 -10.60
CA TRP A 176 14.30 -16.46 -10.30
C TRP A 176 15.70 -16.50 -9.69
N SER A 177 16.02 -17.51 -8.88
CA SER A 177 17.34 -17.67 -8.25
C SER A 177 18.43 -17.87 -9.29
N ALA A 178 18.21 -18.75 -10.27
CA ALA A 178 19.13 -18.98 -11.38
C ALA A 178 19.33 -17.73 -12.25
N LEU A 179 18.28 -16.91 -12.44
CA LEU A 179 18.41 -15.61 -13.11
C LEU A 179 19.27 -14.63 -12.29
N GLN A 180 19.07 -14.54 -10.97
CA GLN A 180 19.84 -13.63 -10.12
C GLN A 180 21.33 -14.03 -10.07
N GLU A 181 21.62 -15.32 -9.98
CA GLU A 181 22.97 -15.86 -10.07
C GLU A 181 23.62 -15.49 -11.42
N HIS A 182 22.92 -15.76 -12.52
CA HIS A 182 23.37 -15.36 -13.86
C HIS A 182 23.63 -13.85 -13.99
N ARG A 183 22.75 -13.01 -13.45
CA ARG A 183 22.94 -11.55 -13.46
C ARG A 183 24.20 -11.13 -12.69
N GLY A 184 24.47 -11.78 -11.55
CA GLY A 184 25.70 -11.58 -10.80
C GLY A 184 26.94 -11.99 -11.57
N GLU A 185 26.93 -13.18 -12.16
CA GLU A 185 28.11 -13.77 -12.82
C GLU A 185 28.38 -13.19 -14.21
N ALA A 186 27.37 -13.08 -15.05
CA ALA A 186 27.51 -12.69 -16.45
C ALA A 186 27.42 -11.17 -16.67
N HIS A 187 26.78 -10.45 -15.75
CA HIS A 187 26.52 -9.01 -15.89
C HIS A 187 27.05 -8.17 -14.73
N GLY A 188 27.68 -8.80 -13.72
CA GLY A 188 28.21 -8.08 -12.56
C GLY A 188 27.14 -7.39 -11.72
N VAL A 189 25.87 -7.78 -11.87
CA VAL A 189 24.76 -7.20 -11.11
C VAL A 189 24.83 -7.75 -9.69
N VAL A 190 25.38 -6.96 -8.78
CA VAL A 190 25.36 -7.29 -7.36
C VAL A 190 23.92 -7.14 -6.88
N VAL A 191 23.26 -8.27 -6.58
CA VAL A 191 21.99 -8.25 -5.84
C VAL A 191 22.30 -7.66 -4.49
N GLY A 192 22.06 -6.36 -4.34
CA GLY A 192 22.23 -5.67 -3.08
C GLY A 192 21.44 -6.39 -2.00
N LYS A 193 22.15 -6.84 -0.95
CA LYS A 193 21.57 -6.72 0.39
C LYS A 193 21.07 -5.28 0.51
N SER A 194 19.90 -5.11 1.12
CA SER A 194 19.05 -3.92 1.20
C SER A 194 18.27 -3.57 -0.08
N LEU A 195 16.95 -3.79 0.01
CA LEU A 195 15.96 -2.90 -0.64
C LEU A 195 16.41 -1.45 -0.38
N PRO A 196 16.40 -0.56 -1.38
CA PRO A 196 16.72 0.84 -1.17
C PRO A 196 15.83 1.41 -0.06
N ASP A 197 16.45 2.10 0.90
CA ASP A 197 15.79 2.81 2.00
C ASP A 197 14.93 4.01 1.53
N ASP A 198 14.80 4.23 0.22
CA ASP A 198 14.02 5.31 -0.39
C ASP A 198 12.81 4.79 -1.18
N LEU A 199 11.87 4.12 -0.50
CA LEU A 199 10.49 3.90 -0.99
C LEU A 199 9.44 3.99 0.12
#